data_AF-A0A2V8JTV7-F1
#
_entry.id   AF-A0A2V8JTV7-F1
#
_cell.length_a   1.000
_cell.length_b   1.000
_cell.length_c   1.000
_cell.angle_alpha   90.00
_cell.angle_beta   90.00
_cell.angle_gamma   90.00
#
_symmetry.space_group_name_H-M   'P 1'
#
loop_
_entity.id
_entity.type
_entity.pdbx_description
1 polymer ?
#
loop_
_entity_poly.entity_id
_entity_poly.type
_entity_poly.pdbx_seq_one_letter_code
_entity_poly.pdbx_strand_id
1 'polypeptide(L)'
;MNPDMVLIPAGWFWMGSDHHYRWESPRHPVWLDAFEIARYAVRRCEYAQFLSETGHPEPAGWLNPSFGKANQPVVGVSWFAAISYCEWLSKSLGETFRLPTEAQWEKACRGGLEGADYAWGNEPPNQIEYFRGEWTGPKGVGEWRPNGYGLFNIGDNVHEWCMDWYSEDYYAISPAKNPAGPETGARRVSRGGSWRHQIKASRAAHRSSLPPQHAYTDYGVRLTCISRDGSIMPRQCRSSDSTV
;
A
#
# COMPACT_ATOMS: atom_id res chain seq x y z
N MET A 1 7.13 -13.47 11.68
CA MET A 1 5.69 -13.13 11.70
C MET A 1 5.18 -13.21 10.28
N ASN A 2 4.00 -13.80 10.02
CA ASN A 2 3.42 -13.85 8.68
C ASN A 2 2.45 -12.67 8.51
N PRO A 3 2.60 -11.82 7.47
CA PRO A 3 1.63 -10.78 7.20
C PRO A 3 0.23 -11.38 6.96
N ASP A 4 -0.81 -10.69 7.45
CA ASP A 4 -2.20 -11.02 7.11
C ASP A 4 -2.48 -10.59 5.67
N MET A 5 -2.67 -11.57 4.78
CA MET A 5 -2.81 -11.36 3.35
C MET A 5 -4.27 -11.52 2.91
N VAL A 6 -4.70 -10.67 1.98
CA VAL A 6 -6.02 -10.68 1.35
C VAL A 6 -5.88 -11.01 -0.13
N LEU A 7 -6.65 -11.98 -0.61
CA LEU A 7 -6.76 -12.28 -2.03
C LEU A 7 -7.59 -11.23 -2.76
N ILE A 8 -7.00 -10.59 -3.76
CA ILE A 8 -7.69 -9.75 -4.74
C ILE A 8 -7.93 -10.58 -6.00
N PRO A 9 -9.19 -10.75 -6.45
CA PRO A 9 -9.51 -11.62 -7.57
C PRO A 9 -8.94 -11.07 -8.89
N ALA A 10 -8.62 -11.97 -9.82
CA ALA A 10 -8.26 -11.62 -11.18
C ALA A 10 -9.42 -10.89 -11.87
N GLY A 11 -9.12 -10.02 -12.82
CA GLY A 11 -10.15 -9.37 -13.62
C GLY A 11 -9.82 -7.94 -14.05
N TRP A 12 -10.69 -7.42 -14.92
CA TRP A 12 -10.69 -6.04 -15.37
C TRP A 12 -11.12 -5.07 -14.26
N PHE A 13 -10.54 -3.87 -14.28
CA PHE A 13 -11.07 -2.70 -13.59
C PHE A 13 -10.70 -1.45 -14.38
N TRP A 14 -11.43 -0.35 -14.16
CA TRP A 14 -11.01 0.95 -14.67
C TRP A 14 -9.97 1.60 -13.75
N MET A 15 -8.79 1.86 -14.29
CA MET A 15 -7.71 2.59 -13.63
C MET A 15 -7.74 4.07 -14.03
N GLY A 16 -7.48 4.96 -13.08
CA GLY A 16 -7.46 6.41 -13.28
C GLY A 16 -8.80 7.13 -13.16
N SER A 17 -8.80 8.39 -13.59
CA SER A 17 -9.96 9.28 -13.60
C SER A 17 -9.84 10.31 -14.73
N ASP A 18 -10.97 10.65 -15.36
CA ASP A 18 -11.07 11.71 -16.38
C ASP A 18 -11.63 13.03 -15.80
N HIS A 19 -11.87 13.08 -14.49
CA HIS A 19 -12.62 14.18 -13.86
C HIS A 19 -11.78 15.06 -12.93
N HIS A 20 -10.48 14.75 -12.79
CA HIS A 20 -9.60 15.43 -11.83
C HIS A 20 -8.29 15.89 -12.48
N TYR A 21 -7.16 15.31 -12.10
CA TYR A 21 -5.86 15.77 -12.59
C TYR A 21 -5.45 15.05 -13.87
N ARG A 22 -4.74 15.77 -14.75
CA ARG A 22 -4.29 15.22 -16.04
C ARG A 22 -3.45 13.96 -15.91
N TRP A 23 -2.64 13.85 -14.84
CA TRP A 23 -1.78 12.69 -14.60
C TRP A 23 -2.54 11.45 -14.14
N GLU A 24 -3.81 11.59 -13.77
CA GLU A 24 -4.72 10.47 -13.48
C GLU A 24 -5.48 10.00 -14.72
N SER A 25 -5.33 10.70 -15.83
CA SER A 25 -6.00 10.47 -17.11
C SER A 25 -5.03 9.90 -18.16
N PRO A 26 -5.53 9.23 -19.21
CA PRO A 26 -6.91 8.82 -19.39
C PRO A 26 -7.28 7.68 -18.45
N ARG A 27 -8.56 7.64 -18.06
CA ARG A 27 -9.15 6.44 -17.46
C ARG A 27 -9.11 5.31 -18.49
N HIS A 28 -8.54 4.17 -18.12
CA HIS A 28 -8.28 3.06 -19.05
C HIS A 28 -8.55 1.69 -18.40
N PRO A 29 -8.93 0.67 -19.19
CA PRO A 29 -9.19 -0.67 -18.65
C PRO A 29 -7.87 -1.40 -18.40
N VAL A 30 -7.73 -1.97 -17.21
CA VAL A 30 -6.58 -2.79 -16.81
C VAL A 30 -7.05 -4.15 -16.30
N TRP A 31 -6.47 -5.21 -16.84
CA TRP A 31 -6.58 -6.56 -16.33
C TRP A 31 -5.44 -6.83 -15.37
N LEU A 32 -5.77 -7.34 -14.19
CA LEU A 32 -4.81 -7.90 -13.26
C LEU A 32 -5.10 -9.37 -13.02
N ASP A 33 -4.06 -10.19 -13.01
CA ASP A 33 -4.14 -11.52 -12.43
C ASP A 33 -4.48 -11.44 -10.94
N ALA A 34 -4.93 -12.55 -10.36
CA ALA A 34 -5.21 -12.60 -8.94
C ALA A 34 -3.89 -12.45 -8.15
N PHE A 35 -3.92 -11.70 -7.06
CA PHE A 35 -2.75 -11.46 -6.22
C PHE A 35 -3.16 -11.33 -4.76
N GLU A 36 -2.22 -11.60 -3.86
CA GLU A 36 -2.39 -11.32 -2.44
C GLU A 36 -1.78 -9.96 -2.10
N ILE A 37 -2.49 -9.16 -1.30
CA ILE A 37 -1.99 -7.89 -0.74
C ILE A 37 -2.24 -7.85 0.77
N ALA A 38 -1.29 -7.31 1.53
CA ALA A 38 -1.38 -7.24 2.97
C ALA A 38 -2.59 -6.43 3.41
N ARG A 39 -3.34 -6.96 4.39
CA ARG A 39 -4.54 -6.36 4.96
C ARG A 39 -4.29 -4.95 5.51
N TYR A 40 -3.09 -4.77 6.07
CA TYR A 40 -2.61 -3.54 6.69
C TYR A 40 -1.31 -3.10 6.02
N ALA A 41 -0.98 -1.82 6.15
CA ALA A 41 0.40 -1.36 5.97
C ALA A 41 1.30 -2.06 7.00
N VAL A 42 2.57 -2.27 6.66
CA VAL A 42 3.58 -2.88 7.52
C VAL A 42 3.63 -2.11 8.84
N ARG A 43 3.44 -2.82 9.94
CA ARG A 43 3.45 -2.22 11.28
C ARG A 43 4.86 -1.89 11.71
N ARG A 44 4.99 -0.93 12.62
CA ARG A 44 6.25 -0.60 13.27
C ARG A 44 6.88 -1.83 13.94
N CYS A 45 6.11 -2.65 14.65
CA CYS A 45 6.64 -3.85 15.30
C CYS A 45 7.16 -4.90 14.31
N GLU A 46 6.51 -5.05 13.15
CA GLU A 46 6.95 -5.95 12.08
C GLU A 46 8.26 -5.47 11.46
N TYR A 47 8.40 -4.15 11.26
CA TYR A 47 9.65 -3.56 10.77
C TYR A 47 10.77 -3.56 11.82
N ALA A 48 10.44 -3.44 13.11
CA ALA A 48 11.41 -3.53 14.19
C ALA A 48 12.11 -4.89 14.22
N GLN A 49 11.39 -5.97 13.88
CA GLN A 49 11.98 -7.31 13.74
C GLN A 49 13.05 -7.31 12.64
N PHE A 50 12.74 -6.78 11.45
CA PHE A 50 13.70 -6.63 10.36
C PHE A 50 14.96 -5.86 10.80
N LEU A 51 14.79 -4.72 11.48
CA LEU A 51 15.93 -3.94 11.99
C LEU A 51 16.79 -4.77 12.95
N SER A 52 16.16 -5.50 13.87
CA SER A 52 16.86 -6.31 14.87
C SER A 52 17.63 -7.48 14.29
N GLU A 53 17.13 -8.11 13.23
CA GLU A 53 17.74 -9.30 12.63
C GLU A 53 18.81 -8.97 11.58
N THR A 54 18.74 -7.79 10.98
CA THR A 54 19.60 -7.42 9.84
C THR A 54 20.61 -6.31 10.16
N GLY A 55 20.39 -5.54 11.24
CA GLY A 55 21.17 -4.34 11.52
C GLY A 55 20.96 -3.22 10.49
N HIS A 56 19.87 -3.29 9.69
CA HIS A 56 19.55 -2.24 8.73
C HIS A 56 19.36 -0.88 9.44
N PRO A 57 19.76 0.25 8.83
CA PRO A 57 19.55 1.57 9.42
C PRO A 57 18.08 1.85 9.75
N GLU A 58 17.86 2.52 10.88
CA GLU A 58 16.53 2.96 11.29
C GLU A 58 15.95 3.99 10.31
N PRO A 59 14.64 3.94 10.04
CA PRO A 59 13.99 4.89 9.14
C PRO A 59 13.92 6.29 9.75
N ALA A 60 13.65 7.29 8.90
CA ALA A 60 13.54 8.68 9.35
C ALA A 60 12.44 8.84 10.42
N GLY A 61 12.78 9.50 11.53
CA GLY A 61 11.83 9.72 12.62
C GLY A 61 11.55 8.49 13.49
N TRP A 62 12.33 7.41 13.37
CA TRP A 62 12.13 6.18 14.15
C TRP A 62 12.06 6.40 15.67
N LEU A 63 12.86 7.32 16.20
CA LEU A 63 12.90 7.69 17.63
C LEU A 63 11.85 8.72 18.04
N ASN A 64 11.04 9.23 17.10
CA ASN A 64 9.98 10.19 17.42
C ASN A 64 8.82 9.46 18.14
N PRO A 65 8.43 9.88 19.36
CA PRO A 65 7.36 9.24 20.12
C PRO A 65 6.00 9.19 19.37
N SER A 66 5.72 10.17 18.50
CA SER A 66 4.49 10.19 17.71
C SER A 66 4.37 9.02 16.73
N PHE A 67 5.49 8.38 16.38
CA PHE A 67 5.58 7.25 15.44
C PHE A 67 6.05 5.96 16.14
N GLY A 68 6.01 5.94 17.48
CA GLY A 68 6.63 4.91 18.31
C GLY A 68 5.74 3.73 18.68
N LYS A 69 4.42 3.78 18.41
CA LYS A 69 3.50 2.73 18.84
C LYS A 69 3.62 1.50 17.96
N ALA A 70 3.59 0.31 18.56
CA ALA A 70 3.78 -0.96 17.87
C ALA A 70 2.79 -1.19 16.70
N ASN A 71 1.52 -0.84 16.88
CA ASN A 71 0.46 -1.02 15.88
C ASN A 71 0.34 0.15 14.87
N GLN A 72 1.19 1.17 14.93
CA GLN A 72 1.24 2.19 13.87
C GLN A 72 1.91 1.61 12.61
N PRO A 73 1.59 2.12 11.41
CA PRO A 73 2.40 1.81 10.24
C PRO A 73 3.83 2.29 10.46
N VAL A 74 4.81 1.54 9.95
CA VAL A 74 6.17 2.07 9.84
C VAL A 74 6.16 3.26 8.86
N VAL A 75 6.87 4.33 9.21
CA VAL A 75 7.00 5.54 8.40
C VAL A 75 8.46 5.94 8.25
N GLY A 76 8.76 6.89 7.37
CA GLY A 76 10.14 7.35 7.15
C GLY A 76 10.97 6.33 6.38
N VAL A 77 10.31 5.45 5.62
CA VAL A 77 10.95 4.39 4.86
C VAL A 77 11.20 4.90 3.44
N SER A 78 12.43 4.82 2.96
CA SER A 78 12.74 5.07 1.55
C SER A 78 12.29 3.89 0.69
N TRP A 79 12.16 4.10 -0.63
CA TRP A 79 11.79 3.00 -1.52
C TRP A 79 12.81 1.86 -1.47
N PHE A 80 14.11 2.17 -1.41
CA PHE A 80 15.16 1.16 -1.30
C PHE A 80 15.07 0.36 0.01
N ALA A 81 14.81 1.02 1.15
CA ALA A 81 14.63 0.34 2.42
C ALA A 81 13.37 -0.56 2.42
N ALA A 82 12.30 -0.13 1.73
CA ALA A 82 11.11 -0.95 1.54
C ALA A 82 11.39 -2.21 0.72
N ILE A 83 12.24 -2.12 -0.32
CA ILE A 83 12.71 -3.28 -1.07
C ILE A 83 13.56 -4.22 -0.20
N SER A 84 14.53 -3.70 0.56
CA SER A 84 15.33 -4.51 1.50
C SER A 84 14.46 -5.27 2.49
N TYR A 85 13.39 -4.63 3.00
CA TYR A 85 12.42 -5.29 3.86
C TYR A 85 11.68 -6.42 3.15
N CYS A 86 11.22 -6.20 1.91
CA CYS A 86 10.57 -7.24 1.10
C CYS A 86 11.49 -8.43 0.84
N GLU A 87 12.76 -8.18 0.52
CA GLU A 87 13.78 -9.22 0.27
C GLU A 87 14.07 -10.05 1.53
N TRP A 88 14.26 -9.38 2.68
CA TRP A 88 14.45 -10.06 3.97
C TRP A 88 13.23 -10.93 4.31
N LEU A 89 12.02 -10.39 4.17
CA LEU A 89 10.81 -11.14 4.49
C LEU A 89 10.64 -12.35 3.56
N SER A 90 10.93 -12.17 2.27
CA SER A 90 10.90 -13.24 1.27
C SER A 90 11.85 -14.38 1.63
N LYS A 91 13.09 -14.04 2.01
CA LYS A 91 14.08 -15.03 2.45
C LYS A 91 13.65 -15.73 3.74
N SER A 92 13.08 -14.98 4.67
CA SER A 92 12.71 -15.47 6.01
C SER A 92 11.51 -16.41 5.97
N LEU A 93 10.56 -16.17 5.08
CA LEU A 93 9.31 -16.95 4.98
C LEU A 93 9.28 -17.94 3.82
N GLY A 94 10.25 -17.88 2.90
CA GLY A 94 10.30 -18.77 1.75
C GLY A 94 9.21 -18.49 0.70
N GLU A 95 8.63 -17.29 0.71
CA GLU A 95 7.64 -16.80 -0.26
C GLU A 95 8.19 -15.53 -0.96
N THR A 96 7.53 -15.05 -2.02
CA THR A 96 7.97 -13.84 -2.71
C THR A 96 7.11 -12.64 -2.30
N PHE A 97 7.66 -11.81 -1.43
CA PHE A 97 7.08 -10.51 -1.05
C PHE A 97 7.69 -9.38 -1.88
N ARG A 98 6.84 -8.41 -2.26
CA ARG A 98 7.25 -7.21 -3.00
C ARG A 98 6.29 -6.05 -2.74
N LEU A 99 6.67 -4.85 -3.16
CA LEU A 99 5.73 -3.72 -3.26
C LEU A 99 4.65 -4.01 -4.32
N PRO A 100 3.40 -3.53 -4.14
CA PRO A 100 2.38 -3.62 -5.18
C PRO A 100 2.81 -2.81 -6.42
N THR A 101 2.34 -3.21 -7.59
CA THR A 101 2.30 -2.26 -8.71
C THR A 101 1.27 -1.17 -8.45
N GLU A 102 1.40 -0.02 -9.10
CA GLU A 102 0.45 1.09 -9.01
C GLU A 102 -0.97 0.62 -9.36
N ALA A 103 -1.10 -0.24 -10.39
CA ALA A 103 -2.37 -0.82 -10.78
C ALA A 103 -2.93 -1.79 -9.73
N GLN A 104 -2.08 -2.65 -9.14
CA GLN A 104 -2.48 -3.54 -8.05
C GLN A 104 -2.99 -2.74 -6.85
N TRP A 105 -2.28 -1.68 -6.48
CA TRP A 105 -2.67 -0.80 -5.40
C TRP A 105 -4.02 -0.13 -5.67
N GLU A 106 -4.25 0.42 -6.86
CA GLU A 106 -5.50 1.11 -7.18
C GLU A 106 -6.69 0.14 -7.21
N LYS A 107 -6.55 -1.04 -7.84
CA LYS A 107 -7.61 -2.07 -7.83
C LYS A 107 -7.94 -2.48 -6.40
N ALA A 108 -6.92 -2.72 -5.59
CA ALA A 108 -7.06 -3.07 -4.19
C ALA A 108 -7.78 -1.96 -3.41
N CYS A 109 -7.39 -0.69 -3.61
CA CYS A 109 -7.98 0.47 -2.96
C CYS A 109 -9.47 0.62 -3.27
N ARG A 110 -9.86 0.46 -4.54
CA ARG A 110 -11.26 0.53 -4.99
C ARG A 110 -12.17 -0.50 -4.31
N GLY A 111 -11.63 -1.62 -3.81
CA GLY A 111 -12.41 -2.54 -2.97
C GLY A 111 -13.63 -3.16 -3.66
N GLY A 112 -13.60 -3.31 -4.98
CA GLY A 112 -14.74 -3.77 -5.79
C GLY A 112 -15.75 -2.68 -6.16
N LEU A 113 -15.53 -1.43 -5.76
CA LEU A 113 -16.36 -0.28 -6.11
C LEU A 113 -15.82 0.41 -7.37
N GLU A 114 -16.41 0.08 -8.51
CA GLU A 114 -16.05 0.70 -9.78
C GLU A 114 -16.51 2.18 -9.81
N GLY A 115 -15.60 3.09 -10.18
CA GLY A 115 -15.90 4.52 -10.25
C GLY A 115 -16.01 5.25 -8.90
N ALA A 116 -15.77 4.58 -7.77
CA ALA A 116 -15.69 5.26 -6.48
C ALA A 116 -14.44 6.13 -6.37
N ASP A 117 -14.59 7.30 -5.74
CA ASP A 117 -13.50 8.22 -5.48
C ASP A 117 -12.61 7.75 -4.33
N TYR A 118 -13.16 7.15 -3.28
CA TYR A 118 -12.40 6.68 -2.12
C TYR A 118 -12.61 5.20 -1.86
N ALA A 119 -11.77 4.60 -1.01
CA ALA A 119 -11.85 3.19 -0.67
C ALA A 119 -13.18 2.76 -0.03
N TRP A 120 -14.00 3.72 0.40
CA TRP A 120 -15.31 3.49 1.01
C TRP A 120 -16.48 4.04 0.19
N GLY A 121 -16.25 4.50 -1.05
CA GLY A 121 -17.27 5.14 -1.88
C GLY A 121 -17.00 6.62 -2.11
N ASN A 122 -18.06 7.41 -2.30
CA ASN A 122 -17.98 8.81 -2.74
C ASN A 122 -18.24 9.84 -1.64
N GLU A 123 -18.46 9.39 -0.40
CA GLU A 123 -18.64 10.31 0.74
C GLU A 123 -17.33 11.08 0.98
N PRO A 124 -17.34 12.43 0.93
CA PRO A 124 -16.15 13.23 1.13
C PRO A 124 -15.50 13.02 2.52
N PRO A 125 -14.17 12.88 2.61
CA PRO A 125 -13.51 12.58 3.88
C PRO A 125 -13.78 13.63 4.98
N ASN A 126 -13.95 14.91 4.63
CA ASN A 126 -14.24 15.97 5.61
C ASN A 126 -15.61 15.82 6.29
N GLN A 127 -16.53 15.05 5.70
CA GLN A 127 -17.83 14.76 6.30
C GLN A 127 -17.77 13.60 7.30
N ILE A 128 -16.74 12.75 7.23
CA ILE A 128 -16.56 11.58 8.08
C ILE A 128 -15.77 11.94 9.35
N GLU A 129 -16.33 11.63 10.51
CA GLU A 129 -15.76 11.96 11.82
C GLU A 129 -14.30 11.49 12.00
N TYR A 130 -13.99 10.27 11.53
CA TYR A 130 -12.64 9.68 11.62
C TYR A 130 -11.53 10.56 11.03
N PHE A 131 -11.81 11.29 9.94
CA PHE A 131 -10.82 12.15 9.27
C PHE A 131 -10.81 13.60 9.78
N ARG A 132 -11.70 13.96 10.72
CA ARG A 132 -11.75 15.30 11.31
C ARG A 132 -10.64 15.48 12.36
N GLY A 133 -10.33 16.74 12.63
CA GLY A 133 -9.33 17.14 13.62
C GLY A 133 -7.88 17.03 13.13
N GLU A 134 -6.97 17.33 14.04
CA GLU A 134 -5.53 17.26 13.81
C GLU A 134 -5.00 15.88 14.20
N TRP A 135 -4.12 15.33 13.36
CA TRP A 135 -3.41 14.09 13.65
C TRP A 135 -1.95 14.46 13.96
N THR A 136 -1.45 14.08 15.14
CA THR A 136 -0.07 14.34 15.57
C THR A 136 0.92 13.28 15.08
N GLY A 137 0.42 12.25 14.39
CA GLY A 137 1.14 11.15 13.79
C GLY A 137 0.17 10.20 13.08
N PRO A 138 0.67 9.10 12.48
CA PRO A 138 -0.19 8.10 11.88
C PRO A 138 -1.04 7.43 12.95
N LYS A 139 -2.26 7.07 12.61
CA LYS A 139 -3.11 6.23 13.47
C LYS A 139 -2.64 4.78 13.44
N GLY A 140 -3.01 4.00 14.44
CA GLY A 140 -2.84 2.55 14.40
C GLY A 140 -3.52 1.95 13.17
N VAL A 141 -2.90 0.93 12.58
CA VAL A 141 -3.53 0.23 11.45
C VAL A 141 -4.80 -0.46 11.94
N GLY A 142 -5.87 -0.38 11.14
CA GLY A 142 -7.14 -1.01 11.46
C GLY A 142 -8.05 -0.27 12.44
N GLU A 143 -7.77 1.00 12.77
CA GLU A 143 -8.61 1.79 13.69
C GLU A 143 -9.98 2.22 13.11
N TRP A 144 -10.17 2.10 11.80
CA TRP A 144 -11.43 2.43 11.12
C TRP A 144 -11.95 1.25 10.30
N ARG A 145 -12.90 1.46 9.38
CA ARG A 145 -13.49 0.39 8.57
C ARG A 145 -12.57 -0.06 7.42
N PRO A 146 -12.63 -1.34 7.02
CA PRO A 146 -12.00 -1.78 5.79
C PRO A 146 -12.83 -1.41 4.55
N ASN A 147 -12.23 -1.50 3.37
CA ASN A 147 -12.96 -1.46 2.10
C ASN A 147 -13.64 -2.81 1.76
N GLY A 148 -14.27 -2.91 0.59
CA GLY A 148 -14.99 -4.12 0.17
C GLY A 148 -14.12 -5.37 -0.03
N TYR A 149 -12.79 -5.24 -0.11
CA TYR A 149 -11.87 -6.39 -0.07
C TYR A 149 -11.35 -6.71 1.33
N GLY A 150 -11.72 -5.94 2.35
CA GLY A 150 -11.24 -6.15 3.72
C GLY A 150 -9.91 -5.46 4.03
N LEU A 151 -9.46 -4.50 3.20
CA LEU A 151 -8.22 -3.76 3.38
C LEU A 151 -8.45 -2.51 4.25
N PHE A 152 -7.59 -2.32 5.25
CA PHE A 152 -7.68 -1.16 6.15
C PHE A 152 -6.65 -0.10 5.78
N ASN A 153 -7.04 1.17 5.97
CA ASN A 153 -6.22 2.35 5.72
C ASN A 153 -5.68 2.50 4.29
N ILE A 154 -6.13 1.68 3.34
CA ILE A 154 -5.75 1.88 1.94
C ILE A 154 -6.47 3.14 1.44
N GLY A 155 -5.70 4.14 1.01
CA GLY A 155 -6.23 5.46 0.67
C GLY A 155 -6.16 6.50 1.79
N ASP A 156 -5.69 6.16 3.00
CA ASP A 156 -5.51 7.10 4.12
C ASP A 156 -4.26 6.82 4.97
N ASN A 157 -4.07 7.57 6.05
CA ASN A 157 -3.04 7.40 7.08
C ASN A 157 -1.60 7.66 6.62
N VAL A 158 -1.07 6.92 5.64
CA VAL A 158 0.30 7.08 5.11
C VAL A 158 0.32 6.84 3.61
N HIS A 159 1.22 7.52 2.91
CA HIS A 159 1.56 7.18 1.54
C HIS A 159 2.18 5.79 1.53
N GLU A 160 1.82 4.97 0.55
CA GLU A 160 2.34 3.62 0.38
C GLU A 160 3.16 3.57 -0.91
N TRP A 161 4.42 3.16 -0.80
CA TRP A 161 5.29 2.97 -1.96
C TRP A 161 4.77 1.87 -2.90
N CYS A 162 4.84 2.13 -4.20
CA CYS A 162 4.60 1.15 -5.25
C CYS A 162 5.91 0.79 -5.98
N MET A 163 5.89 -0.32 -6.71
CA MET A 163 7.04 -0.80 -7.49
C MET A 163 7.37 0.11 -8.67
N ASP A 164 6.36 0.74 -9.27
CA ASP A 164 6.43 1.43 -10.54
C ASP A 164 7.33 2.67 -10.48
N TRP A 165 8.06 2.91 -11.57
CA TRP A 165 8.55 4.25 -11.86
C TRP A 165 7.36 5.17 -12.18
N TYR A 166 7.44 6.43 -11.77
CA TYR A 166 6.41 7.41 -12.08
C TYR A 166 6.69 8.03 -13.44
N SER A 167 5.67 8.01 -14.29
CA SER A 167 5.54 8.90 -15.44
C SER A 167 4.10 9.45 -15.46
N GLU A 168 4.00 10.75 -15.68
CA GLU A 168 2.73 11.47 -15.77
C GLU A 168 1.88 10.95 -16.94
N ASP A 169 2.50 10.70 -18.09
CA ASP A 169 1.82 10.29 -19.32
C ASP A 169 1.64 8.76 -19.44
N TYR A 170 2.07 7.97 -18.44
CA TYR A 170 2.08 6.50 -18.54
C TYR A 170 0.71 5.90 -18.82
N TYR A 171 -0.36 6.48 -18.28
CA TYR A 171 -1.72 5.95 -18.45
C TYR A 171 -2.16 5.93 -19.93
N ALA A 172 -1.66 6.86 -20.76
CA ALA A 172 -1.97 6.90 -22.19
C ALA A 172 -1.32 5.76 -23.00
N ILE A 173 -0.27 5.16 -22.47
CA ILE A 173 0.52 4.08 -23.14
C ILE A 173 0.54 2.78 -22.32
N SER A 174 -0.25 2.72 -21.25
CA SER A 174 -0.27 1.60 -20.30
C SER A 174 -0.73 0.32 -21.00
N PRO A 175 0.01 -0.80 -20.88
CA PRO A 175 -0.46 -2.07 -21.40
C PRO A 175 -1.69 -2.55 -20.62
N ALA A 176 -2.64 -3.15 -21.33
CA ALA A 176 -3.91 -3.55 -20.73
C ALA A 176 -3.81 -4.69 -19.70
N LYS A 177 -2.72 -5.48 -19.69
CA LYS A 177 -2.55 -6.64 -18.79
C LYS A 177 -1.34 -6.45 -17.88
N ASN A 178 -1.56 -6.52 -16.57
CA ASN A 178 -0.52 -6.46 -15.53
C ASN A 178 0.52 -5.34 -15.75
N PRO A 179 0.12 -4.07 -15.95
CA PRO A 179 1.06 -2.97 -16.12
C PRO A 179 1.94 -2.83 -14.87
N ALA A 180 3.22 -2.53 -15.11
CA ALA A 180 4.27 -2.43 -14.09
C ALA A 180 4.99 -1.07 -14.12
N GLY A 181 4.40 -0.08 -14.81
CA GLY A 181 5.00 1.23 -15.01
C GLY A 181 5.95 1.28 -16.21
N PRO A 182 6.56 2.45 -16.47
CA PRO A 182 7.63 2.59 -17.44
C PRO A 182 8.90 1.88 -16.95
N GLU A 183 9.77 1.49 -17.89
CA GLU A 183 11.00 0.75 -17.58
C GLU A 183 12.00 1.56 -16.75
N THR A 184 12.01 2.89 -16.94
CA THR A 184 12.93 3.80 -16.24
C THR A 184 12.20 5.05 -15.74
N GLY A 185 12.79 5.74 -14.76
CA GLY A 185 12.27 6.99 -14.23
C GLY A 185 13.15 7.57 -13.13
N ALA A 186 12.83 8.79 -12.72
CA ALA A 186 13.56 9.49 -11.64
C ALA A 186 12.86 9.38 -10.27
N ARG A 187 11.57 9.02 -10.25
CA ARG A 187 10.73 8.97 -9.05
C ARG A 187 9.92 7.69 -9.05
N ARG A 188 9.72 7.09 -7.88
CA ARG A 188 8.84 5.93 -7.71
C ARG A 188 7.43 6.39 -7.36
N VAL A 189 6.43 5.65 -7.80
CA VAL A 189 5.04 5.92 -7.47
C VAL A 189 4.79 5.73 -5.98
N SER A 190 3.98 6.62 -5.41
CA SER A 190 3.35 6.43 -4.11
C SER A 190 1.85 6.70 -4.23
N ARG A 191 1.07 6.01 -3.42
CA ARG A 191 -0.40 6.07 -3.44
C ARG A 191 -0.95 6.23 -2.03
N GLY A 192 -2.18 6.71 -1.94
CA GLY A 192 -2.88 6.86 -0.67
C GLY A 192 -2.91 8.30 -0.16
N GLY A 193 -3.34 8.43 1.09
CA GLY A 193 -3.39 9.70 1.82
C GLY A 193 -2.28 9.78 2.87
N SER A 194 -2.28 10.81 3.70
CA SER A 194 -1.25 10.97 4.74
C SER A 194 -1.83 11.71 5.93
N TRP A 195 -1.44 11.30 7.13
CA TRP A 195 -1.78 11.94 8.38
C TRP A 195 -1.35 13.41 8.44
N ARG A 196 -0.33 13.81 7.65
CA ARG A 196 0.13 15.20 7.54
C ARG A 196 -0.72 16.06 6.62
N HIS A 197 -1.50 15.45 5.73
CA HIS A 197 -2.36 16.22 4.83
C HIS A 197 -3.49 16.90 5.60
N GLN A 198 -3.97 18.02 5.08
CA GLN A 198 -5.17 18.68 5.60
C GLN A 198 -6.36 17.71 5.61
N ILE A 199 -6.50 16.93 4.53
CA ILE A 199 -7.43 15.79 4.41
C ILE A 199 -6.61 14.50 4.37
N LYS A 200 -6.83 13.60 5.33
CA LYS A 200 -5.92 12.48 5.65
C LYS A 200 -6.08 11.29 4.71
N ALA A 201 -7.01 11.43 3.78
CA ALA A 201 -7.31 10.47 2.75
C ALA A 201 -7.17 11.10 1.37
N SER A 202 -6.87 10.27 0.38
CA SER A 202 -6.78 10.66 -1.02
C SER A 202 -7.67 9.76 -1.86
N ARG A 203 -8.08 10.28 -3.02
CA ARG A 203 -8.89 9.52 -3.97
C ARG A 203 -8.12 8.27 -4.42
N ALA A 204 -8.83 7.18 -4.69
CA ALA A 204 -8.28 5.92 -5.16
C ALA A 204 -7.44 6.12 -6.43
N ALA A 205 -7.84 7.02 -7.34
CA ALA A 205 -7.13 7.35 -8.57
C ALA A 205 -5.96 8.33 -8.38
N HIS A 206 -5.83 8.97 -7.20
CA HIS A 206 -4.78 9.96 -6.99
C HIS A 206 -3.40 9.33 -6.95
N ARG A 207 -2.50 9.90 -7.76
CA ARG A 207 -1.11 9.47 -7.91
C ARG A 207 -0.19 10.49 -7.28
N SER A 208 0.81 10.01 -6.57
CA SER A 208 1.95 10.81 -6.16
C SER A 208 3.24 10.06 -6.53
N SER A 209 4.36 10.73 -6.32
CA SER A 209 5.67 10.12 -6.51
C SER A 209 6.71 10.83 -5.70
N LEU A 210 7.83 10.16 -5.44
CA LEU A 210 8.96 10.71 -4.72
C LEU A 210 10.26 10.06 -5.22
N PRO A 211 11.42 10.77 -5.25
CA PRO A 211 12.67 10.13 -5.61
C PRO A 211 12.98 9.02 -4.61
N PRO A 212 13.45 7.85 -5.06
CA PRO A 212 13.46 6.61 -4.27
C PRO A 212 14.33 6.67 -3.00
N GLN A 213 15.29 7.60 -2.94
CA GLN A 213 16.17 7.82 -1.78
C GLN A 213 15.53 8.62 -0.65
N HIS A 214 14.42 9.34 -0.89
CA HIS A 214 13.78 10.15 0.15
C HIS A 214 12.95 9.27 1.09
N ALA A 215 12.90 9.69 2.35
CA ALA A 215 12.30 8.96 3.46
C ALA A 215 11.49 9.93 4.35
N TYR A 216 10.28 10.31 3.92
CA TYR A 216 9.42 11.19 4.71
C TYR A 216 8.57 10.42 5.72
N THR A 217 8.29 11.05 6.86
CA THR A 217 7.58 10.44 8.01
C THR A 217 6.09 10.22 7.78
N ASP A 218 5.64 10.40 6.55
CA ASP A 218 4.31 10.05 6.06
C ASP A 218 4.33 9.04 4.91
N TYR A 219 5.49 8.44 4.62
CA TYR A 219 5.65 7.34 3.66
C TYR A 219 5.93 6.04 4.41
N GLY A 220 5.08 5.05 4.17
CA GLY A 220 5.16 3.69 4.68
C GLY A 220 5.12 2.65 3.56
N VAL A 221 4.75 1.42 3.91
CA VAL A 221 4.88 0.24 3.04
C VAL A 221 3.64 -0.65 3.20
N ARG A 222 3.15 -1.18 2.09
CA ARG A 222 2.22 -2.32 2.05
C ARG A 222 2.77 -3.36 1.09
N LEU A 223 2.60 -4.63 1.40
CA LEU A 223 3.21 -5.72 0.66
C LEU A 223 2.19 -6.45 -0.22
N THR A 224 2.66 -6.99 -1.32
CA THR A 224 2.01 -8.09 -2.03
C THR A 224 2.83 -9.37 -1.85
N CYS A 225 2.16 -10.51 -1.98
CA CYS A 225 2.80 -11.82 -1.99
C CYS A 225 2.44 -12.57 -3.27
N ILE A 226 3.41 -13.27 -3.83
CA ILE A 226 3.21 -14.26 -4.88
C ILE A 226 3.53 -15.62 -4.27
N SER A 227 2.53 -16.51 -4.19
CA SER A 227 2.77 -17.91 -3.80
C SER A 227 3.62 -18.59 -4.87
N ARG A 228 4.60 -19.41 -4.46
CA ARG A 228 5.56 -20.08 -5.34
C ARG A 228 4.92 -21.05 -6.35
N ASP A 229 3.65 -21.36 -6.15
CA ASP A 229 2.98 -22.48 -6.80
C ASP A 229 2.10 -22.01 -7.97
N GLY A 230 1.93 -20.69 -8.17
CA GLY A 230 0.92 -20.13 -9.07
C GLY A 230 -0.53 -20.40 -8.63
N SER A 231 -0.75 -21.34 -7.70
CA SER A 231 -2.00 -21.56 -7.00
C SER A 231 -2.07 -20.70 -5.75
N ILE A 232 -3.05 -19.80 -5.75
CA ILE A 232 -3.48 -19.06 -4.57
C ILE A 232 -4.28 -20.05 -3.70
N MET A 233 -3.58 -20.80 -2.87
CA MET A 233 -4.24 -21.63 -1.87
C MET A 233 -4.69 -20.72 -0.73
N PRO A 234 -5.96 -20.79 -0.27
CA PRO A 234 -6.37 -20.10 0.94
C PRO A 234 -5.50 -20.63 2.08
N ARG A 235 -4.68 -19.75 2.68
CA ARG A 235 -3.89 -20.10 3.87
C ARG A 235 -4.89 -20.48 4.95
N GLN A 236 -5.10 -21.78 5.17
CA GLN A 236 -5.82 -22.24 6.35
C GLN A 236 -5.11 -21.69 7.58
N CYS A 237 -5.88 -21.05 8.47
CA CYS A 237 -5.44 -20.74 9.82
C CYS A 237 -4.76 -21.99 10.39
N ARG A 238 -3.44 -21.96 10.59
CA ARG A 238 -2.79 -22.94 11.45
C ARG A 238 -3.29 -22.62 12.86
N SER A 239 -4.35 -23.29 13.27
CA SER A 239 -4.69 -23.40 14.69
C SER A 239 -3.46 -23.97 15.38
N SER A 240 -2.94 -23.21 16.32
CA SER A 240 -1.99 -23.71 17.30
C SER A 240 -2.74 -24.71 18.19
N ASP A 241 -2.85 -25.96 17.76
CA ASP A 241 -3.12 -27.05 18.70
C ASP A 241 -1.85 -27.26 19.52
N SER A 242 -1.84 -26.56 20.65
CA SER A 242 -1.02 -26.90 21.80
C SER A 242 -1.91 -27.77 22.69
N THR A 243 -1.59 -29.04 22.69
CA THR A 243 -1.84 -30.08 23.69
C THR A 243 -2.54 -29.65 24.99
N VAL A 244 -3.62 -30.35 25.32
CA VAL A 244 -3.76 -31.08 26.58
C VAL A 244 -4.20 -32.50 26.26
#